data_AF-A0A7W5J6M7-F1
#
_entry.id   AF-A0A7W5J6M7-F1
#
_cell.length_a   1.000
_cell.length_b   1.000
_cell.length_c   1.000
_cell.angle_alpha   90.00
_cell.angle_beta   90.00
_cell.angle_gamma   90.00
#
_symmetry.space_group_name_H-M   'P 1'
#
loop_
_entity.id
_entity.type
_entity.pdbx_description
1 polymer ?
#
loop_
_entity_poly.entity_id
_entity_poly.type
_entity_poly.pdbx_seq_one_letter_code
_entity_poly.pdbx_strand_id
1 'polypeptide(L)'
;MPVSDPLDADLLRAFGRLEFKLKQRARFLRPNQRDAMVNWRAVNALVSALRREDFVDQVSDETRRKILTRSRDRPKVQEVVMVGALPKAEFRRRALDIQGQPPSDAIALVEAARRVRNNLFHGGKDDPNEQPFDDDDDEWALAAIDVAERLLALVDRNAFGPPEP
;
A
#
# COMPACT_ATOMS: atom_id res chain seq x y z
N MET A 1 1.81 2.22 -14.75
CA MET A 1 1.47 3.41 -13.95
C MET A 1 2.58 4.39 -14.26
N PRO A 2 2.44 5.19 -15.32
CA PRO A 2 3.43 6.21 -15.63
C PRO A 2 3.40 7.29 -14.55
N VAL A 3 4.39 7.25 -13.67
CA VAL A 3 4.67 8.29 -12.68
C VAL A 3 5.94 9.01 -13.14
N SER A 4 6.07 10.29 -12.82
CA SER A 4 7.27 11.04 -13.18
C SER A 4 8.55 10.45 -12.53
N ASP A 5 9.66 10.39 -13.28
CA ASP A 5 10.93 9.77 -12.84
C ASP A 5 11.39 10.17 -11.41
N PRO A 6 11.26 11.44 -10.96
CA PRO A 6 11.61 11.80 -9.59
C PRO A 6 10.73 11.13 -8.54
N LEU A 7 9.41 11.07 -8.78
CA LEU A 7 8.45 10.48 -7.86
C LEU A 7 8.59 8.95 -7.78
N ASP A 8 8.98 8.31 -8.87
CA ASP A 8 9.33 6.88 -8.87
C ASP A 8 10.45 6.57 -7.90
N ALA A 9 11.55 7.31 -7.99
CA ALA A 9 12.70 7.13 -7.11
C ALA A 9 12.32 7.38 -5.64
N ASP A 10 11.51 8.40 -5.37
CA ASP A 10 11.07 8.74 -4.01
C ASP A 10 10.11 7.70 -3.44
N LEU A 11 9.17 7.19 -4.24
CA LEU A 11 8.26 6.11 -3.84
C LEU A 11 9.04 4.84 -3.51
N LEU A 12 9.97 4.45 -4.39
CA LEU A 12 10.83 3.29 -4.19
C LEU A 12 11.69 3.43 -2.92
N ARG A 13 12.22 4.63 -2.67
CA ARG A 13 13.01 4.92 -1.46
C ARG A 13 12.16 4.85 -0.20
N ALA A 14 10.98 5.46 -0.19
CA ALA A 14 10.08 5.46 0.97
C ALA A 14 9.66 4.03 1.34
N PHE A 15 9.16 3.26 0.36
CA PHE A 15 8.77 1.87 0.59
C PHE A 15 9.94 0.94 0.87
N GLY A 16 11.09 1.14 0.23
CA GLY A 16 12.30 0.37 0.49
C GLY A 16 12.76 0.50 1.94
N ARG A 17 12.76 1.72 2.49
CA ARG A 17 13.09 1.97 3.91
C ARG A 17 12.05 1.36 4.85
N LEU A 18 10.76 1.57 4.58
CA LEU A 18 9.67 1.01 5.37
C LEU A 18 9.74 -0.52 5.42
N GLU A 19 9.81 -1.18 4.26
CA GLU A 19 9.87 -2.64 4.18
C GLU A 19 11.13 -3.20 4.82
N PHE A 20 12.28 -2.55 4.65
CA PHE A 20 13.51 -2.95 5.31
C PHE A 20 13.34 -2.95 6.83
N LYS A 21 12.81 -1.87 7.41
CA LYS A 21 12.60 -1.74 8.86
C LYS A 21 11.56 -2.72 9.39
N LEU A 22 10.47 -2.94 8.66
CA LEU A 22 9.48 -3.95 9.02
C LEU A 22 10.10 -5.35 9.02
N LYS A 23 10.93 -5.70 8.03
CA LYS A 23 11.62 -7.00 7.95
C LYS A 23 12.64 -7.23 9.06
N GLN A 24 13.11 -6.19 9.76
CA GLN A 24 13.95 -6.34 10.95
C GLN A 24 13.16 -6.77 12.19
N ARG A 25 11.82 -6.83 12.12
CA ARG A 25 10.95 -7.25 13.22
C ARG A 25 10.28 -8.58 12.88
N ALA A 26 10.54 -9.60 13.69
CA ALA A 26 10.08 -10.97 13.47
C ALA A 26 8.56 -11.07 13.26
N ARG A 27 7.75 -10.28 13.98
CA ARG A 27 6.29 -10.26 13.84
C ARG A 27 5.81 -9.84 12.45
N PHE A 28 6.60 -9.04 11.74
CA PHE A 28 6.28 -8.53 10.41
C PHE A 28 6.98 -9.33 9.31
N LEU A 29 7.67 -10.42 9.64
CA LEU A 29 8.15 -11.36 8.64
C LEU A 29 7.05 -12.37 8.31
N ARG A 30 6.86 -12.61 7.02
CA ARG A 30 5.95 -13.64 6.55
C ARG A 30 6.57 -15.02 6.80
N PRO A 31 5.90 -15.91 7.56
CA PRO A 31 6.44 -17.24 7.83
C PRO A 31 6.39 -18.13 6.57
N ASN A 32 7.21 -19.18 6.55
CA ASN A 32 7.23 -20.22 5.52
C ASN A 32 7.49 -19.68 4.10
N GLN A 33 8.34 -18.67 3.99
CA GLN A 33 8.82 -18.14 2.71
C GLN A 33 10.34 -18.25 2.66
N ARG A 34 10.89 -18.57 1.48
CA ARG A 34 12.35 -18.55 1.27
C ARG A 34 12.89 -17.12 1.34
N ASP A 35 12.15 -16.17 0.76
CA ASP A 35 12.53 -14.77 0.71
C ASP A 35 11.89 -13.98 1.86
N ALA A 36 12.63 -13.03 2.42
CA ALA A 36 12.13 -12.15 3.48
C ALA A 36 11.07 -11.19 2.92
N MET A 37 9.80 -11.50 3.20
CA MET A 37 8.64 -10.71 2.81
C MET A 37 7.96 -10.09 4.03
N VAL A 38 7.43 -8.88 3.86
CA VAL A 38 6.62 -8.23 4.89
C VAL A 38 5.27 -8.95 5.01
N ASN A 39 4.90 -9.30 6.24
CA ASN A 39 3.58 -9.77 6.62
C ASN A 39 2.63 -8.58 6.77
N TRP A 40 2.11 -8.10 5.64
CA TRP A 40 1.18 -6.97 5.61
C TRP A 40 -0.12 -7.21 6.38
N ARG A 41 -0.53 -8.46 6.58
CA ARG A 41 -1.68 -8.77 7.45
C ARG A 41 -1.39 -8.39 8.91
N ALA A 42 -0.17 -8.63 9.40
CA ALA A 42 0.24 -8.20 10.73
C ALA A 42 0.37 -6.68 10.83
N VAL A 43 0.84 -6.01 9.76
CA VAL A 43 0.85 -4.54 9.67
C VAL A 43 -0.58 -3.99 9.77
N ASN A 44 -1.51 -4.51 8.96
CA ASN A 44 -2.91 -4.09 8.95
C ASN A 44 -3.58 -4.25 10.32
N ALA A 45 -3.35 -5.39 10.99
CA ALA A 45 -3.88 -5.64 12.32
C ALA A 45 -3.39 -4.60 13.36
N LEU A 46 -2.14 -4.13 13.25
CA LEU A 46 -1.62 -3.10 14.14
C LEU A 46 -2.12 -1.70 13.77
N VAL A 47 -2.06 -1.30 12.49
CA VAL A 47 -2.55 0.05 12.11
C VAL A 47 -4.04 0.21 12.42
N SER A 48 -4.85 -0.86 12.33
CA SER A 48 -6.26 -0.81 12.71
C SER A 48 -6.50 -0.66 14.20
N ALA A 49 -5.51 -1.01 15.03
CA ALA A 49 -5.59 -0.89 16.49
C ALA A 49 -5.02 0.44 17.02
N LEU A 50 -4.35 1.23 16.16
CA LEU A 50 -3.87 2.56 16.54
C LEU A 50 -5.03 3.53 16.72
N ARG A 51 -4.87 4.51 17.62
CA ARG A 51 -5.81 5.63 17.67
C ARG A 51 -5.65 6.43 16.38
N ARG A 52 -6.75 7.04 15.95
CA ARG A 52 -6.79 7.86 14.74
C ARG A 52 -5.70 8.94 14.75
N GLU A 53 -5.51 9.61 15.89
CA GLU A 53 -4.53 10.66 16.11
C GLU A 53 -3.07 10.20 15.93
N ASP A 54 -2.80 8.92 16.17
CA ASP A 54 -1.45 8.36 16.13
C ASP A 54 -1.00 8.05 14.68
N PHE A 55 -1.93 7.88 13.73
CA PHE A 55 -1.60 7.53 12.35
C PHE A 55 -2.42 8.25 11.29
N VAL A 56 -3.74 8.07 11.30
CA VAL A 56 -4.62 8.61 10.24
C VAL A 56 -4.56 10.15 10.23
N ASP A 57 -4.54 10.78 11.40
CA ASP A 57 -4.48 12.23 11.50
C ASP A 57 -3.10 12.81 11.15
N GLN A 58 -2.06 11.97 11.19
CA GLN A 58 -0.68 12.34 10.82
C GLN A 58 -0.43 12.34 9.31
N VAL A 59 -1.26 11.66 8.54
CA VAL A 59 -1.25 11.71 7.07
C VAL A 59 -1.81 13.05 6.60
N SER A 60 -1.31 13.61 5.50
CA SER A 60 -1.80 14.91 5.00
C SER A 60 -3.29 14.87 4.65
N ASP A 61 -3.95 16.03 4.76
CA ASP A 61 -5.35 16.19 4.36
C ASP A 61 -5.59 15.83 2.89
N GLU A 62 -4.62 16.15 2.03
CA GLU A 62 -4.69 15.83 0.61
C GLU A 62 -4.70 14.32 0.37
N THR A 63 -3.78 13.59 0.99
CA THR A 63 -3.72 12.12 0.94
C THR A 63 -4.99 11.48 1.50
N ARG A 64 -5.48 11.98 2.65
CA ARG A 64 -6.74 11.52 3.22
C ARG A 64 -7.90 11.72 2.25
N ARG A 65 -8.02 12.90 1.64
CA ARG A 65 -9.08 13.15 0.64
C ARG A 65 -8.94 12.21 -0.55
N LYS A 66 -7.74 12.10 -1.13
CA LYS A 66 -7.47 11.25 -2.30
C LYS A 66 -7.90 9.81 -2.08
N ILE A 67 -7.55 9.24 -0.92
CA ILE A 67 -7.77 7.81 -0.63
C ILE A 67 -9.16 7.55 -0.03
N LEU A 68 -9.67 8.42 0.85
CA LEU A 68 -10.80 8.09 1.72
C LEU A 68 -12.15 8.65 1.27
N THR A 69 -12.21 9.69 0.42
CA THR A 69 -13.48 10.38 0.10
C THR A 69 -14.18 9.87 -1.17
N ARG A 70 -13.48 9.13 -2.04
CA ARG A 70 -14.07 8.47 -3.21
C ARG A 70 -14.48 7.04 -2.87
N SER A 71 -14.89 6.26 -3.87
CA SER A 71 -14.98 4.81 -3.72
C SER A 71 -13.62 4.29 -3.23
N ARG A 72 -13.62 3.65 -2.05
CA ARG A 72 -12.43 3.08 -1.40
C ARG A 72 -12.02 1.79 -2.09
N ASP A 73 -11.83 1.83 -3.40
CA ASP A 73 -11.51 0.68 -4.25
C ASP A 73 -10.39 0.95 -5.25
N ARG A 74 -9.75 2.11 -5.11
CA ARG A 74 -8.58 2.56 -5.88
C ARG A 74 -7.34 2.61 -4.98
N PRO A 75 -6.13 2.34 -5.49
CA PRO A 75 -5.84 1.87 -6.86
C PRO A 75 -6.33 0.45 -7.13
N LYS A 76 -6.41 0.09 -8.42
CA LYS A 76 -6.73 -1.29 -8.87
C LYS A 76 -5.64 -2.26 -8.40
N VAL A 77 -6.01 -3.52 -8.27
CA VAL A 77 -5.09 -4.64 -8.02
C VAL A 77 -5.00 -5.51 -9.25
N GLN A 78 -3.82 -6.07 -9.51
CA GLN A 78 -3.69 -7.12 -10.51
C GLN A 78 -4.10 -8.45 -9.91
N GLU A 79 -5.09 -9.11 -10.50
CA GLU A 79 -5.59 -10.41 -10.07
C GLU A 79 -5.43 -11.44 -11.20
N VAL A 80 -5.28 -12.71 -10.83
CA VAL A 80 -5.29 -13.81 -11.79
C VAL A 80 -6.73 -14.17 -12.08
N VAL A 81 -7.13 -14.05 -13.34
CA VAL A 81 -8.45 -14.41 -13.85
C VAL A 81 -8.31 -15.58 -14.82
N MET A 82 -9.25 -16.51 -14.79
CA MET A 82 -9.27 -17.63 -15.74
C MET A 82 -10.07 -17.21 -16.97
N VAL A 83 -9.40 -17.09 -18.13
CA VAL A 83 -10.04 -16.87 -19.43
C VAL A 83 -10.04 -18.20 -20.16
N GLY A 84 -11.17 -18.91 -20.12
CA GLY A 84 -11.20 -20.33 -20.46
C GLY A 84 -10.39 -21.15 -19.45
N ALA A 85 -9.41 -21.92 -19.93
CA ALA A 85 -8.52 -22.72 -19.07
C ALA A 85 -7.15 -22.06 -18.79
N LEU A 86 -6.92 -20.84 -19.28
CA LEU A 86 -5.63 -20.16 -19.16
C LEU A 86 -5.70 -19.03 -18.10
N PRO A 87 -4.70 -18.95 -17.20
CA PRO A 87 -4.59 -17.83 -16.27
C PRO A 87 -4.11 -16.57 -17.01
N LYS A 88 -4.83 -15.46 -16.85
CA LYS A 88 -4.46 -14.12 -17.31
C LYS A 88 -4.41 -13.18 -16.12
N ALA A 89 -3.49 -12.22 -16.15
CA ALA A 89 -3.46 -11.14 -15.17
C ALA A 89 -4.35 -9.98 -15.64
N GLU A 90 -5.26 -9.50 -14.79
CA GLU A 90 -6.20 -8.41 -15.10
C GLU A 90 -6.24 -7.40 -13.95
N PHE A 91 -6.28 -6.10 -14.26
CA PHE A 91 -6.46 -5.07 -13.23
C PHE A 91 -7.92 -4.92 -12.85
N ARG A 92 -8.25 -5.15 -11.58
CA ARG A 92 -9.61 -5.05 -11.06
C ARG A 92 -9.72 -4.06 -9.91
N ARG A 93 -10.88 -3.40 -9.83
CA ARG A 93 -11.25 -2.63 -8.64
C ARG A 93 -11.55 -3.58 -7.50
N ARG A 94 -11.06 -3.25 -6.32
CA ARG A 94 -11.26 -4.04 -5.12
C ARG A 94 -11.30 -3.13 -3.91
N ALA A 95 -12.24 -3.35 -3.00
CA ALA A 95 -12.31 -2.58 -1.76
C ALA A 95 -10.95 -2.56 -1.04
N LEU A 96 -10.58 -1.40 -0.49
CA LEU A 96 -9.40 -1.18 0.33
C LEU A 96 -9.60 -1.76 1.74
N ASP A 97 -10.84 -1.84 2.21
CA ASP A 97 -11.19 -2.45 3.48
C ASP A 97 -11.09 -3.99 3.44
N ILE A 98 -10.88 -4.61 4.61
CA ILE A 98 -10.87 -6.07 4.74
C ILE A 98 -12.31 -6.58 4.73
N GLN A 99 -12.63 -7.46 3.79
CA GLN A 99 -13.95 -8.09 3.70
C GLN A 99 -14.32 -8.81 5.01
N GLY A 100 -15.52 -8.54 5.51
CA GLY A 100 -16.02 -9.10 6.76
C GLY A 100 -15.56 -8.38 8.03
N GLN A 101 -14.84 -7.25 7.90
CA GLN A 101 -14.50 -6.36 9.01
C GLN A 101 -15.17 -4.98 8.81
N PRO A 102 -15.39 -4.20 9.89
CA PRO A 102 -15.78 -2.80 9.77
C PRO A 102 -14.75 -2.02 8.94
N PRO A 103 -15.18 -1.01 8.16
CA PRO A 103 -14.26 -0.14 7.43
C PRO A 103 -13.21 0.50 8.34
N SER A 104 -11.99 0.64 7.85
CA SER A 104 -10.88 1.20 8.61
C SER A 104 -10.04 2.12 7.74
N ASP A 105 -10.06 3.41 8.07
CA ASP A 105 -9.26 4.42 7.37
C ASP A 105 -7.78 4.08 7.38
N ALA A 106 -7.27 3.57 8.51
CA ALA A 106 -5.88 3.18 8.66
C ALA A 106 -5.49 2.04 7.70
N ILE A 107 -6.34 1.01 7.59
CA ILE A 107 -6.13 -0.07 6.63
C ILE A 107 -6.24 0.47 5.20
N ALA A 108 -7.25 1.29 4.92
CA ALA A 108 -7.48 1.80 3.58
C ALA A 108 -6.29 2.62 3.06
N LEU A 109 -5.70 3.46 3.91
CA LEU A 109 -4.47 4.20 3.61
C LEU A 109 -3.30 3.27 3.27
N VAL A 110 -3.05 2.25 4.10
CA VAL A 110 -1.94 1.30 3.88
C VAL A 110 -2.16 0.46 2.62
N GLU A 111 -3.36 -0.08 2.42
CA GLU A 111 -3.67 -0.88 1.23
C GLU A 111 -3.57 -0.07 -0.05
N ALA A 112 -4.05 1.18 -0.05
CA ALA A 112 -3.94 2.05 -1.21
C ALA A 112 -2.47 2.30 -1.56
N ALA A 113 -1.65 2.71 -0.59
CA ALA A 113 -0.24 3.00 -0.80
C ALA A 113 0.53 1.76 -1.30
N ARG A 114 0.24 0.57 -0.73
CA ARG A 114 0.83 -0.69 -1.20
C ARG A 114 0.47 -1.02 -2.64
N ARG A 115 -0.77 -0.75 -3.05
CA ARG A 115 -1.21 -0.98 -4.44
C ARG A 115 -0.52 -0.02 -5.40
N VAL A 116 -0.35 1.25 -5.04
CA VAL A 116 0.45 2.20 -5.85
C VAL A 116 1.86 1.65 -6.06
N ARG A 117 2.55 1.28 -4.96
CA ARG A 117 3.88 0.68 -5.03
C ARG A 117 3.90 -0.56 -5.93
N ASN A 118 2.97 -1.50 -5.75
CA ASN A 118 2.92 -2.71 -6.57
C ASN A 118 2.64 -2.41 -8.05
N ASN A 119 1.73 -1.47 -8.32
CA ASN A 119 1.38 -1.06 -9.67
C ASN A 119 2.53 -0.32 -10.36
N LEU A 120 3.41 0.37 -9.62
CA LEU A 120 4.65 0.90 -10.18
C LEU A 120 5.63 -0.23 -10.52
N PHE A 121 5.86 -1.16 -9.59
CA PHE A 121 6.77 -2.30 -9.81
C PHE A 121 6.32 -3.25 -10.95
N HIS A 122 5.02 -3.35 -11.21
CA HIS A 122 4.46 -4.28 -12.19
C HIS A 122 3.92 -3.59 -13.46
N GLY A 123 3.59 -2.31 -13.39
CA GLY A 123 2.89 -1.55 -14.43
C GLY A 123 3.79 -0.77 -15.38
N GLY A 124 5.05 -1.18 -15.57
CA GLY A 124 5.88 -0.81 -16.72
C GLY A 124 5.76 -1.80 -17.90
N LYS A 125 4.74 -2.65 -17.90
CA LYS A 125 4.44 -3.63 -18.96
C LYS A 125 3.05 -3.32 -19.52
N ASP A 126 2.94 -2.20 -20.20
CA ASP A 126 1.67 -1.68 -20.69
C ASP A 126 1.08 -2.58 -21.80
N ASP A 127 -0.21 -2.89 -21.68
CA ASP A 127 -1.05 -3.21 -22.84
C ASP A 127 -1.46 -1.84 -23.45
N PRO A 128 -1.06 -1.51 -24.68
CA PRO A 128 -1.30 -0.20 -25.28
C PRO A 128 -2.78 0.16 -25.47
N ASN A 129 -3.71 -0.78 -25.24
CA ASN A 129 -5.14 -0.58 -25.48
C ASN A 129 -5.97 -0.34 -24.20
N GLU A 130 -5.39 -0.49 -23.02
CA GLU A 130 -6.05 -0.15 -21.76
C GLU A 130 -5.33 1.06 -21.15
N GLN A 131 -5.99 2.22 -21.03
CA GLN A 131 -5.57 3.24 -20.07
C GLN A 131 -5.86 2.69 -18.68
N PRO A 132 -4.86 2.17 -17.93
CA PRO A 132 -5.15 1.43 -16.71
C PRO A 132 -5.44 2.39 -15.55
N PHE A 133 -5.10 3.68 -15.72
CA PHE A 133 -5.01 4.73 -14.71
C PHE A 133 -5.80 5.98 -15.13
N ASP A 134 -6.27 6.75 -14.15
CA ASP A 134 -7.19 7.89 -14.38
C ASP A 134 -6.43 9.24 -14.52
N ASP A 135 -5.25 9.24 -15.17
CA ASP A 135 -4.34 10.40 -15.35
C ASP A 135 -3.94 11.13 -14.05
N ASP A 136 -3.99 10.44 -12.91
CA ASP A 136 -3.75 11.02 -11.58
C ASP A 136 -2.65 10.28 -10.80
N ASP A 137 -1.72 9.66 -11.53
CA ASP A 137 -0.70 8.74 -11.03
C ASP A 137 0.33 9.42 -10.10
N ASP A 138 0.80 10.61 -10.45
CA ASP A 138 1.71 11.39 -9.59
C ASP A 138 1.06 11.74 -8.24
N GLU A 139 -0.25 12.08 -8.23
CA GLU A 139 -0.99 12.32 -6.99
C GLU A 139 -1.13 11.04 -6.16
N TRP A 140 -1.29 9.87 -6.80
CA TRP A 140 -1.29 8.58 -6.12
C TRP A 140 0.09 8.22 -5.56
N ALA A 141 1.16 8.51 -6.30
CA ALA A 141 2.53 8.33 -5.85
C ALA A 141 2.83 9.19 -4.61
N LEU A 142 2.49 10.48 -4.66
CA LEU A 142 2.62 11.40 -3.52
C LEU A 142 1.83 10.92 -2.30
N ALA A 143 0.57 10.50 -2.51
CA ALA A 143 -0.26 9.96 -1.44
C ALA A 143 0.34 8.68 -0.82
N ALA A 144 0.90 7.81 -1.65
CA ALA A 144 1.54 6.58 -1.19
C ALA A 144 2.86 6.84 -0.44
N ILE A 145 3.65 7.82 -0.88
CA ILE A 145 4.86 8.28 -0.19
C ILE A 145 4.49 8.80 1.20
N ASP A 146 3.51 9.70 1.31
CA ASP A 146 3.10 10.28 2.59
C ASP A 146 2.67 9.18 3.58
N VAL A 147 1.82 8.24 3.16
CA VAL A 147 1.44 7.08 4.01
C VAL A 147 2.66 6.26 4.44
N ALA A 148 3.57 5.94 3.50
CA ALA A 148 4.75 5.15 3.80
C ALA A 148 5.69 5.86 4.80
N GLU A 149 5.86 7.16 4.67
CA GLU A 149 6.67 7.98 5.57
C GLU A 149 6.06 8.08 6.97
N ARG A 150 4.74 8.27 7.10
CA ARG A 150 4.07 8.26 8.42
C ARG A 150 4.20 6.91 9.10
N LEU A 151 4.01 5.82 8.36
CA LEU A 151 4.16 4.48 8.92
C LEU A 151 5.62 4.19 9.31
N LEU A 152 6.59 4.60 8.48
CA LEU A 152 8.01 4.49 8.78
C LEU A 152 8.39 5.28 10.03
N ALA A 153 7.85 6.49 10.21
CA ALA A 153 8.09 7.29 11.41
C ALA A 153 7.60 6.60 12.68
N LEU A 154 6.44 5.92 12.64
CA LEU A 154 5.95 5.11 13.77
C LEU A 154 6.87 3.92 14.07
N VAL A 155 7.37 3.26 13.02
CA VAL A 155 8.35 2.17 13.15
C VAL A 155 9.64 2.69 13.78
N ASP A 156 10.24 3.75 13.25
CA ASP A 156 11.52 4.30 13.73
C ASP A 156 11.44 4.82 15.18
N ARG A 157 10.29 5.35 15.60
CA ARG A 157 10.06 5.79 17.00
C ARG A 157 9.68 4.66 17.96
N ASN A 158 9.67 3.42 17.47
CA ASN A 158 9.22 2.24 18.22
C ASN A 158 7.78 2.38 18.76
N ALA A 159 6.94 3.16 18.08
CA ALA A 159 5.52 3.36 18.38
C ALA A 159 4.61 2.41 17.58
N PHE A 160 5.20 1.56 16.73
CA PHE A 160 4.48 0.62 15.88
C PHE A 160 4.54 -0.82 16.40
N GLY A 161 3.59 -1.14 17.28
CA GLY A 161 3.55 -2.40 18.03
C GLY A 161 4.53 -2.43 19.21
N PRO A 162 4.36 -3.37 20.16
CA PRO A 162 5.28 -3.51 21.28
C PRO A 162 6.70 -3.85 20.81
N PRO A 163 7.74 -3.42 21.56
CA PRO A 163 9.12 -3.82 21.30
C PRO A 163 9.22 -5.35 21.26
N GLU A 164 10.06 -5.85 20.35
CA GLU A 164 10.40 -7.26 20.34
C GLU A 164 11.42 -7.57 21.43
N PRO A 165 11.34 -8.76 22.07
CA PRO A 165 12.30 -9.19 23.08
C PRO A 165 13.70 -9.40 22.52
#